data_AF-A0A1Z8WI27-F1
#
_entry.id   AF-A0A1Z8WI27-F1
#
_cell.length_a   1.000
_cell.length_b   1.000
_cell.length_c   1.000
_cell.angle_alpha   90.00
_cell.angle_beta   90.00
_cell.angle_gamma   90.00
#
_symmetry.space_group_name_H-M   'P 1'
#
loop_
_entity.id
_entity.type
_entity.pdbx_description
1 polymer ?
#
loop_
_entity_poly.entity_id
_entity_poly.type
_entity_poly.pdbx_seq_one_letter_code
_entity_poly.pdbx_strand_id
1 'polypeptide(L)'
;DRKLEGAKAGLMVSPLWTYCPSAGVYHCPGDQRAKQGRNQGLWAWVSYSKANPMNGGGWQGSTATSGAQPYFTKVSEIPDPAMSMVFVEEQDPRNENLGTWVINVPTGWVDPFAVAHGNDSSFSFADGHSENHKFIDAQTLKAAKASSEGSNSFFWPGGTAKNPDFKWVHERYRHKKYKPI
;
A
#
# COMPACT_ATOMS: atom_id res chain seq x y z
N ASP A 1 8.23 24.20 3.63
CA ASP A 1 8.38 23.82 2.21
C ASP A 1 6.99 23.83 1.56
N ARG A 2 6.78 24.49 0.42
CA ARG A 2 5.45 24.65 -0.21
C ARG A 2 4.80 23.32 -0.56
N LYS A 3 5.60 22.30 -0.92
CA LYS A 3 5.07 20.95 -1.19
C LYS A 3 4.51 20.31 0.08
N LEU A 4 5.25 20.39 1.19
CA LEU A 4 4.81 19.88 2.51
C LEU A 4 3.51 20.54 2.97
N GLU A 5 3.40 21.87 2.84
CA GLU A 5 2.16 22.57 3.20
C GLU A 5 0.99 22.15 2.30
N GLY A 6 1.24 21.94 1.00
CA GLY A 6 0.25 21.41 0.07
C GLY A 6 -0.24 20.00 0.43
N ALA A 7 0.69 19.09 0.77
CA ALA A 7 0.34 17.74 1.21
C ALA A 7 -0.50 17.77 2.50
N LYS A 8 -0.10 18.58 3.49
CA LYS A 8 -0.87 18.77 4.73
C LYS A 8 -2.27 19.33 4.47
N ALA A 9 -2.39 20.32 3.59
CA ALA A 9 -3.69 20.88 3.22
C ALA A 9 -4.59 19.84 2.55
N GLY A 10 -4.03 18.98 1.68
CA GLY A 10 -4.74 17.84 1.09
C GLY A 10 -5.21 16.83 2.14
N LEU A 11 -4.38 16.54 3.15
CA LEU A 11 -4.78 15.69 4.27
C LEU A 11 -5.92 16.31 5.09
N MET A 12 -5.89 17.61 5.35
CA MET A 12 -6.92 18.33 6.12
C MET A 12 -8.33 18.26 5.51
N VAL A 13 -8.42 18.09 4.18
CA VAL A 13 -9.69 17.94 3.47
C VAL A 13 -10.01 16.47 3.14
N SER A 14 -9.17 15.52 3.57
CA SER A 14 -9.39 14.10 3.35
C SER A 14 -10.49 13.56 4.28
N PRO A 15 -11.24 12.52 3.86
CA PRO A 15 -12.25 11.89 4.71
C PRO A 15 -11.71 11.30 6.02
N LEU A 16 -10.41 10.99 6.10
CA LEU A 16 -9.80 10.41 7.30
C LEU A 16 -9.46 11.46 8.36
N TRP A 17 -9.33 12.74 7.98
CA TRP A 17 -8.84 13.81 8.87
C TRP A 17 -9.67 14.00 10.12
N THR A 18 -11.00 13.93 10.01
CA THR A 18 -11.93 14.06 11.15
C THR A 18 -11.67 13.02 12.24
N TYR A 19 -11.12 11.85 11.86
CA TYR A 19 -10.78 10.76 12.78
C TYR A 19 -9.32 10.78 13.22
N CYS A 20 -8.43 11.37 12.40
CA CYS A 20 -6.99 11.43 12.66
C CYS A 20 -6.39 12.78 12.26
N PRO A 21 -6.63 13.87 13.03
CA PRO A 21 -6.32 15.23 12.62
C PRO A 21 -4.84 15.63 12.81
N SER A 22 -3.93 14.65 12.90
CA SER A 22 -2.51 14.89 13.05
C SER A 22 -1.79 14.51 11.78
N ALA A 23 -1.36 15.49 10.98
CA ALA A 23 -0.67 15.23 9.72
C ALA A 23 0.59 14.37 9.86
N GLY A 24 1.20 14.33 11.05
CA GLY A 24 2.37 13.50 11.33
C GLY A 24 2.09 12.00 11.26
N VAL A 25 0.86 11.54 11.50
CA VAL A 25 0.51 10.10 11.50
C VAL A 25 0.46 9.50 10.08
N TYR A 26 0.39 10.34 9.05
CA TYR A 26 0.38 9.92 7.65
C TYR A 26 1.80 9.75 7.08
N HIS A 27 2.82 10.16 7.83
CA HIS A 27 4.20 10.15 7.42
C HIS A 27 5.01 9.17 8.27
N CYS A 28 5.74 8.28 7.61
CA CYS A 28 6.73 7.45 8.27
C CYS A 28 8.04 8.24 8.42
N PRO A 29 8.60 8.38 9.64
CA PRO A 29 9.90 9.04 9.83
C PRO A 29 11.06 8.38 9.06
N GLY A 30 10.92 7.09 8.75
CA GLY A 30 11.83 6.31 7.92
C GLY A 30 11.73 6.63 6.42
N ASP A 31 10.63 7.23 5.95
CA ASP A 31 10.49 7.65 4.56
C ASP A 31 11.30 8.92 4.30
N GLN A 32 12.44 8.74 3.63
CA GLN A 32 13.36 9.84 3.33
C GLN A 32 13.03 10.57 2.02
N ARG A 33 11.96 10.20 1.29
CA ARG A 33 11.60 10.82 0.00
C ARG A 33 11.47 12.34 0.07
N ALA A 34 10.88 12.87 1.14
CA ALA A 34 10.81 14.32 1.39
C ALA A 34 12.18 15.01 1.55
N LYS A 35 13.23 14.24 1.88
CA LYS A 35 14.61 14.72 2.11
C LYS A 35 15.56 14.44 0.94
N GLN A 36 15.20 13.56 0.00
CA GLN A 36 16.03 13.18 -1.15
C GLN A 36 16.25 14.29 -2.20
N GLY A 37 15.68 15.48 -1.97
CA GLY A 37 15.88 16.65 -2.83
C GLY A 37 15.17 16.54 -4.18
N ARG A 38 15.15 17.66 -4.93
CA ARG A 38 14.32 17.83 -6.13
C ARG A 38 14.76 17.01 -7.34
N ASN A 39 15.99 16.46 -7.34
CA ASN A 39 16.66 15.98 -8.54
C ASN A 39 16.13 14.64 -9.07
N GLN A 40 15.29 13.93 -8.32
CA GLN A 40 14.71 12.66 -8.78
C GLN A 40 13.20 12.71 -9.05
N GLY A 41 12.52 13.84 -8.76
CA GLY A 41 11.07 13.91 -8.93
C GLY A 41 10.30 12.90 -8.06
N LEU A 42 10.77 12.67 -6.83
CA LEU A 42 10.24 11.69 -5.87
C LEU A 42 9.73 12.30 -4.58
N TRP A 43 9.40 13.58 -4.59
CA TRP A 43 8.98 14.23 -3.36
C TRP A 43 7.61 13.69 -2.95
N ALA A 44 7.57 12.96 -1.84
CA ALA A 44 6.37 12.46 -1.17
C ALA A 44 6.40 12.84 0.32
N TRP A 45 5.24 13.08 0.92
CA TRP A 45 5.11 13.14 2.39
C TRP A 45 4.30 11.99 2.97
N VAL A 46 3.31 11.49 2.26
CA VAL A 46 2.46 10.39 2.74
C VAL A 46 3.15 9.06 2.45
N SER A 47 3.27 8.21 3.48
CA SER A 47 4.02 6.94 3.39
C SER A 47 3.13 5.70 3.37
N TYR A 48 1.82 5.86 3.60
CA TYR A 48 0.88 4.75 3.72
C TYR A 48 -0.23 4.83 2.67
N SER A 49 -0.52 3.71 2.06
CA SER A 49 -1.58 3.57 1.07
C SER A 49 -2.67 2.65 1.57
N LYS A 50 -3.91 2.99 1.24
CA LYS A 50 -5.07 2.15 1.54
C LYS A 50 -5.15 1.01 0.53
N ALA A 51 -5.27 -0.22 0.99
CA ALA A 51 -5.48 -1.39 0.14
C ALA A 51 -6.81 -1.30 -0.63
N ASN A 52 -6.82 -1.68 -1.91
CA ASN A 52 -8.01 -1.60 -2.76
C ASN A 52 -9.23 -2.40 -2.28
N PRO A 53 -9.10 -3.55 -1.58
CA PRO A 53 -10.27 -4.24 -1.05
C PRO A 53 -11.04 -3.44 0.01
N MET A 54 -10.45 -2.37 0.58
CA MET A 54 -11.09 -1.48 1.55
C MET A 54 -11.72 -0.26 0.84
N ASN A 55 -12.76 -0.52 0.06
CA ASN A 55 -13.51 0.49 -0.72
C ASN A 55 -12.63 1.26 -1.71
N GLY A 56 -11.92 0.54 -2.59
CA GLY A 56 -10.93 1.08 -3.52
C GLY A 56 -11.43 1.47 -4.91
N GLY A 57 -10.47 1.76 -5.80
CA GLY A 57 -10.68 2.42 -7.10
C GLY A 57 -11.08 1.52 -8.28
N GLY A 58 -11.41 0.24 -8.02
CA GLY A 58 -11.95 -0.67 -9.04
C GLY A 58 -10.91 -1.39 -9.89
N TRP A 59 -9.76 -1.72 -9.31
CA TRP A 59 -8.70 -2.48 -9.97
C TRP A 59 -9.17 -3.80 -10.61
N GLN A 60 -8.60 -4.16 -11.76
CA GLN A 60 -9.05 -5.29 -12.61
C GLN A 60 -10.55 -5.23 -12.97
N GLY A 61 -11.08 -4.03 -13.21
CA GLY A 61 -12.50 -3.82 -13.55
C GLY A 61 -13.46 -4.20 -12.42
N SER A 62 -12.98 -4.19 -11.18
CA SER A 62 -13.78 -4.59 -10.02
C SER A 62 -14.68 -3.46 -9.54
N THR A 63 -15.82 -3.83 -8.98
CA THR A 63 -16.72 -2.91 -8.26
C THR A 63 -17.01 -3.47 -6.88
N ALA A 64 -17.89 -2.84 -6.10
CA ALA A 64 -18.34 -3.42 -4.84
C ALA A 64 -19.07 -4.78 -4.99
N THR A 65 -19.51 -5.14 -6.19
CA THR A 65 -20.37 -6.31 -6.45
C THR A 65 -19.89 -7.20 -7.62
N SER A 66 -18.95 -6.74 -8.44
CA SER A 66 -18.52 -7.42 -9.67
C SER A 66 -17.00 -7.34 -9.91
N GLY A 67 -16.52 -8.07 -10.92
CA GLY A 67 -15.10 -8.16 -11.29
C GLY A 67 -14.30 -9.22 -10.54
N ALA A 68 -12.98 -9.15 -10.70
CA ALA A 68 -12.02 -10.14 -10.20
C ALA A 68 -11.82 -10.05 -8.68
N GLN A 69 -11.78 -8.83 -8.15
CA GLN A 69 -11.57 -8.54 -6.73
C GLN A 69 -12.59 -7.54 -6.17
N PRO A 70 -13.88 -7.92 -6.05
CA PRO A 70 -14.89 -7.00 -5.54
C PRO A 70 -14.57 -6.58 -4.11
N TYR A 71 -14.56 -5.27 -3.85
CA TYR A 71 -14.12 -4.68 -2.58
C TYR A 71 -15.25 -4.56 -1.56
N PHE A 72 -14.88 -4.45 -0.29
CA PHE A 72 -15.78 -4.17 0.83
C PHE A 72 -16.15 -2.69 0.87
N THR A 73 -17.41 -2.38 1.17
CA THR A 73 -17.90 -1.01 1.39
C THR A 73 -18.31 -0.77 2.84
N LYS A 74 -18.44 -1.84 3.64
CA LYS A 74 -18.72 -1.76 5.07
C LYS A 74 -17.83 -2.73 5.85
N VAL A 75 -17.48 -2.35 7.08
CA VAL A 75 -16.68 -3.20 7.99
C VAL A 75 -17.36 -4.55 8.24
N SER A 76 -18.70 -4.58 8.35
CA SER A 76 -19.48 -5.80 8.57
C SER A 76 -19.41 -6.81 7.41
N GLU A 77 -18.89 -6.41 6.24
CA GLU A 77 -18.67 -7.32 5.11
C GLU A 77 -17.34 -8.06 5.20
N ILE A 78 -16.44 -7.67 6.10
CA ILE A 78 -15.08 -8.23 6.23
C ILE A 78 -15.15 -9.49 7.11
N PRO A 79 -14.98 -10.70 6.55
CA PRO A 79 -15.21 -11.94 7.30
C PRO A 79 -14.08 -12.28 8.27
N ASP A 80 -12.85 -11.86 7.97
CA ASP A 80 -11.66 -12.12 8.79
C ASP A 80 -10.87 -10.81 8.97
N PRO A 81 -11.30 -9.95 9.91
CA PRO A 81 -10.73 -8.61 10.05
C PRO A 81 -9.22 -8.62 10.38
N ALA A 82 -8.77 -9.57 11.20
CA ALA A 82 -7.37 -9.72 11.56
C ALA A 82 -6.49 -10.14 10.37
N MET A 83 -7.05 -10.84 9.38
CA MET A 83 -6.33 -11.19 8.15
C MET A 83 -6.64 -10.25 6.98
N SER A 84 -7.27 -9.11 7.21
CA SER A 84 -7.67 -8.19 6.13
C SER A 84 -6.89 -6.88 6.22
N MET A 85 -5.86 -6.73 5.38
CA MET A 85 -5.04 -5.51 5.38
C MET A 85 -5.84 -4.27 4.99
N VAL A 86 -5.54 -3.15 5.65
CA VAL A 86 -6.19 -1.84 5.43
C VAL A 86 -5.20 -0.83 4.87
N PHE A 87 -4.09 -0.58 5.58
CA PHE A 87 -3.00 0.26 5.11
C PHE A 87 -1.70 -0.52 5.01
N VAL A 88 -0.85 -0.12 4.07
CA VAL A 88 0.50 -0.65 3.85
C VAL A 88 1.46 0.51 3.59
N GLU A 89 2.69 0.42 4.09
CA GLU A 89 3.74 1.35 3.70
C GLU A 89 4.13 1.18 2.22
N GLU A 90 4.03 2.26 1.47
CA GLU A 90 4.33 2.30 0.04
C GLU A 90 5.27 3.46 -0.27
N GLN A 91 6.24 3.19 -1.14
CA GLN A 91 7.09 4.19 -1.77
C GLN A 91 6.81 4.24 -3.27
N ASP A 92 5.68 4.80 -3.66
CA ASP A 92 5.33 5.05 -5.05
C ASP A 92 6.36 6.02 -5.70
N PRO A 93 6.95 5.69 -6.86
CA PRO A 93 7.93 6.55 -7.52
C PRO A 93 7.29 7.71 -8.30
N ARG A 94 5.96 7.89 -8.26
CA ARG A 94 5.21 8.93 -9.01
C ARG A 94 5.07 10.26 -8.26
N ASN A 95 6.08 10.65 -7.48
CA ASN A 95 6.08 11.74 -6.49
C ASN A 95 5.26 11.45 -5.23
N GLU A 96 4.00 11.08 -5.32
CA GLU A 96 3.17 10.71 -4.15
C GLU A 96 2.58 9.33 -4.37
N ASN A 97 2.08 8.71 -3.29
CA ASN A 97 1.31 7.47 -3.42
C ASN A 97 -0.02 7.77 -4.13
N LEU A 98 -0.26 7.11 -5.27
CA LEU A 98 -1.42 7.38 -6.11
C LEU A 98 -2.45 6.26 -6.07
N GLY A 99 -3.67 6.62 -5.64
CA GLY A 99 -4.81 5.71 -5.63
C GLY A 99 -4.81 4.77 -4.42
N THR A 100 -5.35 3.57 -4.63
CA THR A 100 -5.28 2.48 -3.64
C THR A 100 -4.18 1.52 -4.02
N TRP A 101 -3.56 0.89 -3.02
CA TRP A 101 -2.54 -0.13 -3.21
C TRP A 101 -3.13 -1.46 -3.69
N VAL A 102 -2.53 -2.08 -4.71
CA VAL A 102 -3.06 -3.27 -5.37
C VAL A 102 -2.06 -4.39 -5.65
N ILE A 103 -2.62 -5.60 -5.79
CA ILE A 103 -2.04 -6.71 -6.53
C ILE A 103 -3.02 -7.19 -7.61
N ASN A 104 -2.52 -7.92 -8.60
CA ASN A 104 -3.37 -8.69 -9.50
C ASN A 104 -3.81 -9.98 -8.80
N VAL A 105 -5.11 -10.28 -8.87
CA VAL A 105 -5.66 -11.59 -8.50
C VAL A 105 -6.00 -12.38 -9.77
N PRO A 106 -5.78 -13.71 -9.81
CA PRO A 106 -5.25 -14.54 -8.71
C PRO A 106 -3.73 -14.35 -8.46
N THR A 107 -2.96 -13.80 -9.40
CA THR A 107 -1.50 -13.70 -9.29
C THR A 107 -0.97 -12.42 -9.94
N GLY A 108 0.05 -11.82 -9.33
CA GLY A 108 0.87 -10.78 -9.93
C GLY A 108 1.07 -9.57 -9.01
N TRP A 109 2.33 -9.17 -8.83
CA TRP A 109 2.65 -7.90 -8.18
C TRP A 109 2.20 -6.71 -9.02
N VAL A 110 1.93 -5.59 -8.38
CA VAL A 110 1.61 -4.31 -9.04
C VAL A 110 2.31 -3.19 -8.32
N ASP A 111 1.81 -2.77 -7.15
CA ASP A 111 2.33 -1.61 -6.44
C ASP A 111 3.52 -1.96 -5.54
N PRO A 112 4.52 -1.08 -5.44
CA PRO A 112 5.72 -1.32 -4.66
C PRO A 112 5.44 -1.21 -3.16
N PHE A 113 6.43 -1.67 -2.37
CA PHE A 113 6.46 -1.52 -0.92
C PHE A 113 7.52 -0.49 -0.51
N ALA A 114 7.43 0.00 0.73
CA ALA A 114 8.52 0.72 1.37
C ALA A 114 9.27 -0.17 2.36
N VAL A 115 10.56 -0.40 2.16
CA VAL A 115 11.38 -1.29 3.03
C VAL A 115 12.31 -0.50 3.96
N ALA A 116 11.81 0.59 4.53
CA ALA A 116 12.60 1.58 5.26
C ALA A 116 13.07 1.13 6.65
N HIS A 117 12.57 0.01 7.18
CA HIS A 117 12.79 -0.44 8.57
C HIS A 117 13.69 -1.67 8.72
N GLY A 118 14.43 -2.04 7.68
CA GLY A 118 15.30 -3.22 7.70
C GLY A 118 14.74 -4.38 6.90
N ASN A 119 14.35 -4.09 5.65
CA ASN A 119 13.70 -4.99 4.70
C ASN A 119 12.24 -5.32 5.02
N ASP A 120 11.57 -4.54 5.87
CA ASP A 120 10.17 -4.72 6.21
C ASP A 120 9.31 -3.48 5.91
N SER A 121 8.01 -3.73 5.74
CA SER A 121 6.96 -2.71 5.70
C SER A 121 5.98 -2.94 6.84
N SER A 122 5.40 -1.84 7.32
CA SER A 122 4.31 -1.83 8.27
C SER A 122 2.97 -2.04 7.56
N PHE A 123 2.14 -2.91 8.11
CA PHE A 123 0.78 -3.21 7.68
C PHE A 123 -0.18 -2.96 8.83
N SER A 124 -1.40 -2.55 8.52
CA SER A 124 -2.52 -2.49 9.48
C SER A 124 -3.69 -3.32 9.00
N PHE A 125 -4.53 -3.75 9.94
CA PHE A 125 -5.60 -4.71 9.68
C PHE A 125 -6.95 -4.18 10.14
N ALA A 126 -8.02 -4.80 9.64
CA ALA A 126 -9.38 -4.32 9.83
C ALA A 126 -9.91 -4.50 11.27
N ASP A 127 -9.25 -5.30 12.11
CA ASP A 127 -9.49 -5.38 13.55
C ASP A 127 -8.76 -4.28 14.36
N GLY A 128 -7.92 -3.47 13.71
CA GLY A 128 -7.23 -2.34 14.31
C GLY A 128 -5.78 -2.60 14.74
N HIS A 129 -5.25 -3.82 14.59
CA HIS A 129 -3.84 -4.07 14.89
C HIS A 129 -2.92 -3.68 13.72
N SER A 130 -1.62 -3.66 14.00
CA SER A 130 -0.55 -3.46 13.01
C SER A 130 0.55 -4.50 13.18
N GLU A 131 1.15 -4.91 12.08
CA GLU A 131 2.30 -5.82 12.07
C GLU A 131 3.35 -5.38 11.04
N ASN A 132 4.61 -5.67 11.30
CA ASN A 132 5.69 -5.49 10.33
C ASN A 132 5.93 -6.81 9.61
N HIS A 133 6.01 -6.78 8.29
CA HIS A 133 6.38 -7.93 7.49
C HIS A 133 7.74 -7.75 6.86
N LYS A 134 8.68 -8.61 7.24
CA LYS A 134 10.01 -8.66 6.66
C LYS A 134 10.00 -9.45 5.37
N PHE A 135 10.27 -8.75 4.26
CA PHE A 135 10.40 -9.34 2.94
C PHE A 135 11.72 -10.09 2.81
N ILE A 136 11.65 -11.26 2.19
CA ILE A 136 12.81 -12.14 2.00
C ILE A 136 13.06 -12.48 0.53
N ASP A 137 12.09 -12.26 -0.36
CA ASP A 137 12.29 -12.48 -1.79
C ASP A 137 13.17 -11.37 -2.39
N ALA A 138 14.21 -11.78 -3.09
CA ALA A 138 15.19 -10.86 -3.65
C ALA A 138 14.58 -9.93 -4.72
N GLN A 139 13.54 -10.36 -5.44
CA GLN A 139 12.88 -9.52 -6.44
C GLN A 139 11.97 -8.49 -5.78
N THR A 140 11.25 -8.86 -4.71
CA THR A 140 10.49 -7.92 -3.88
C THR A 140 11.38 -6.83 -3.30
N LEU A 141 12.52 -7.20 -2.69
CA LEU A 141 13.48 -6.24 -2.13
C LEU A 141 14.11 -5.35 -3.21
N LYS A 142 14.42 -5.93 -4.39
CA LYS A 142 14.94 -5.18 -5.53
C LYS A 142 13.92 -4.15 -6.03
N ALA A 143 12.63 -4.52 -6.14
CA ALA A 143 11.57 -3.63 -6.56
C ALA A 143 11.37 -2.49 -5.55
N ALA A 144 11.25 -2.80 -4.26
CA ALA A 144 11.09 -1.80 -3.21
C ALA A 144 12.27 -0.80 -3.17
N LYS A 145 13.52 -1.30 -3.26
CA LYS A 145 14.71 -0.44 -3.37
C LYS A 145 14.66 0.46 -4.60
N ALA A 146 14.37 -0.11 -5.77
CA ALA A 146 14.27 0.65 -7.01
C ALA A 146 13.23 1.77 -6.90
N SER A 147 12.09 1.49 -6.27
CA SER A 147 11.04 2.46 -5.98
C SER A 147 11.51 3.60 -5.08
N SER A 148 12.24 3.27 -4.00
CA SER A 148 12.82 4.25 -3.07
C SER A 148 13.87 5.16 -3.71
N GLU A 149 14.45 4.73 -4.83
CA GLU A 149 15.43 5.46 -5.66
C GLU A 149 14.78 6.12 -6.88
N GLY A 150 13.45 6.02 -6.99
CA GLY A 150 12.63 6.67 -8.02
C GLY A 150 12.54 5.97 -9.35
N SER A 151 13.05 4.75 -9.42
CA SER A 151 12.88 3.93 -10.60
C SER A 151 11.46 3.37 -10.63
N ASN A 152 10.88 3.36 -11.82
CA ASN A 152 9.61 2.67 -12.05
C ASN A 152 9.79 1.17 -11.79
N SER A 153 9.12 0.64 -10.77
CA SER A 153 9.27 -0.73 -10.27
C SER A 153 7.95 -1.48 -10.13
N PHE A 154 6.89 -1.00 -10.79
CA PHE A 154 5.60 -1.70 -10.82
C PHE A 154 5.68 -3.05 -11.55
N PHE A 155 4.79 -3.98 -11.22
CA PHE A 155 4.61 -5.25 -11.91
C PHE A 155 5.87 -6.14 -11.99
N TRP A 156 6.67 -6.19 -10.93
CA TRP A 156 7.86 -7.04 -10.91
C TRP A 156 7.51 -8.54 -10.91
N PRO A 157 8.41 -9.42 -11.36
CA PRO A 157 8.14 -10.85 -11.41
C PRO A 157 8.00 -11.47 -10.01
N GLY A 158 7.45 -12.69 -9.96
CA GLY A 158 7.37 -13.46 -8.71
C GLY A 158 6.06 -13.29 -7.94
N GLY A 159 5.04 -12.65 -8.51
CA GLY A 159 3.70 -12.63 -7.91
C GLY A 159 2.98 -13.97 -8.05
N THR A 160 3.46 -15.02 -7.37
CA THR A 160 2.94 -16.40 -7.46
C THR A 160 2.94 -17.07 -6.09
N ALA A 161 2.20 -18.18 -5.93
CA ALA A 161 2.15 -18.97 -4.69
C ALA A 161 3.53 -19.45 -4.18
N LYS A 162 4.53 -19.54 -5.07
CA LYS A 162 5.89 -19.99 -4.75
C LYS A 162 6.73 -18.90 -4.08
N ASN A 163 6.35 -17.63 -4.25
CA ASN A 163 7.04 -16.52 -3.58
C ASN A 163 6.41 -16.35 -2.18
N PRO A 164 7.18 -16.55 -1.10
CA PRO A 164 6.66 -16.47 0.26
C PRO A 164 6.09 -15.09 0.59
N ASP A 165 6.71 -14.02 0.09
CA ASP A 165 6.25 -12.64 0.29
C ASP A 165 4.91 -12.42 -0.43
N PHE A 166 4.77 -12.90 -1.66
CA PHE A 166 3.51 -12.78 -2.41
C PHE A 166 2.39 -13.56 -1.74
N LYS A 167 2.67 -14.81 -1.32
CA LYS A 167 1.70 -15.63 -0.61
C LYS A 167 1.21 -14.93 0.66
N TRP A 168 2.13 -14.38 1.45
CA TRP A 168 1.80 -13.68 2.69
C TRP A 168 0.91 -12.46 2.45
N VAL A 169 1.24 -11.63 1.45
CA VAL A 169 0.44 -10.45 1.09
C VAL A 169 -0.91 -10.86 0.50
N HIS A 170 -0.93 -11.84 -0.40
CA HIS A 170 -2.16 -12.34 -1.00
C HIS A 170 -3.13 -12.88 0.06
N GLU A 171 -2.63 -13.63 1.05
CA GLU A 171 -3.41 -14.10 2.20
C GLU A 171 -3.99 -12.97 3.06
N ARG A 172 -3.49 -11.75 2.94
CA ARG A 172 -3.95 -10.56 3.69
C ARG A 172 -4.73 -9.56 2.84
N TYR A 173 -4.59 -9.64 1.53
CA TYR A 173 -5.32 -8.85 0.53
C TYR A 173 -6.73 -9.41 0.31
N ARG A 174 -7.54 -9.42 1.38
CA ARG A 174 -8.88 -10.03 1.39
C ARG A 174 -9.89 -9.16 0.65
N HIS A 175 -10.63 -9.76 -0.27
CA HIS A 175 -11.74 -9.18 -1.01
C HIS A 175 -12.95 -10.12 -1.00
N LYS A 176 -14.13 -9.69 -1.46
CA LYS A 176 -15.39 -10.47 -1.36
C LYS A 176 -15.37 -11.83 -2.07
N LYS A 177 -14.45 -12.02 -3.01
CA LYS A 177 -14.24 -13.27 -3.76
C LYS A 177 -12.90 -13.94 -3.45
N TYR A 178 -12.29 -13.60 -2.32
CA TYR A 178 -10.99 -14.13 -1.94
C TYR A 178 -10.98 -15.66 -1.98
N LYS A 179 -9.88 -16.22 -2.49
CA LYS A 179 -9.55 -17.64 -2.40
C LYS A 179 -8.07 -17.74 -2.07
N PRO A 180 -7.63 -18.70 -1.23
CA PRO A 180 -6.21 -18.98 -1.05
C PRO A 180 -5.50 -19.33 -2.36
N ILE A 181 -4.20 -19.07 -2.42
CA ILE A 181 -3.33 -19.31 -3.58
C ILE A 181 -2.36 -20.46 -3.35
#